data_AF-A0A1E3XAB5-F1
#
_entry.id   AF-A0A1E3XAB5-F1
#
_cell.length_a   1.000
_cell.length_b   1.000
_cell.length_c   1.000
_cell.angle_alpha   90.00
_cell.angle_beta   90.00
_cell.angle_gamma   90.00
#
_symmetry.space_group_name_H-M   'P 1'
#
loop_
_entity.id
_entity.type
_entity.pdbx_description
1 polymer ?
#
loop_
_entity_poly.entity_id
_entity_poly.type
_entity_poly.pdbx_seq_one_letter_code
_entity_poly.pdbx_strand_id
1 'polypeptide(L)' 'MDDTEIRLKGIEALYKSLGTTAALRFLMLLHREPTNYVEISKRLYKDQTVDEIFERAKKHWKK' A
#
# COMPACT_ATOMS: atom_id res chain seq x y z
N MET A 1 -8.92 12.88 -7.02
CA MET A 1 -9.21 12.12 -5.79
C MET A 1 -8.73 12.97 -4.64
N ASP A 2 -9.65 13.36 -3.77
CA ASP A 2 -9.30 14.04 -2.53
C ASP A 2 -8.86 13.04 -1.45
N ASP A 3 -8.34 13.54 -0.34
CA ASP A 3 -7.84 12.72 0.77
C ASP A 3 -8.91 11.79 1.36
N THR A 4 -10.17 12.23 1.38
CA THR A 4 -11.30 11.44 1.90
C THR A 4 -11.59 10.26 0.97
N GLU A 5 -11.62 10.52 -0.33
CA GLU A 5 -11.83 9.51 -1.36
C GLU A 5 -10.68 8.49 -1.39
N ILE A 6 -9.43 8.94 -1.18
CA ILE A 6 -8.25 8.06 -1.05
C ILE A 6 -8.42 7.13 0.15
N ARG A 7 -8.80 7.66 1.32
CA ARG A 7 -9.00 6.86 2.54
C ARG A 7 -10.13 5.85 2.37
N LEU A 8 -11.26 6.26 1.80
CA LEU A 8 -12.42 5.38 1.58
C LEU A 8 -12.06 4.21 0.66
N LYS A 9 -11.46 4.49 -0.51
CA LYS A 9 -11.06 3.43 -1.45
C LYS A 9 -9.98 2.53 -0.86
N GLY A 10 -9.07 3.07 -0.06
CA GLY A 10 -8.06 2.30 0.65
C GLY A 10 -8.66 1.31 1.66
N ILE A 11 -9.58 1.77 2.50
CA ILE A 11 -10.26 0.92 3.49
C ILE A 11 -11.11 -0.15 2.78
N GLU A 12 -11.84 0.22 1.73
CA GLU A 12 -12.63 -0.73 0.95
C GLU A 12 -11.76 -1.83 0.33
N ALA A 13 -10.60 -1.47 -0.24
CA ALA A 13 -9.65 -2.44 -0.79
C ALA A 13 -9.11 -3.39 0.28
N LEU A 14 -8.80 -2.88 1.48
CA LEU A 14 -8.37 -3.68 2.61
C LEU A 14 -9.46 -4.67 3.06
N TYR A 15 -10.71 -4.21 3.16
CA TYR A 15 -11.84 -5.08 3.51
C TYR A 15 -12.06 -6.19 2.49
N LYS A 16 -11.97 -5.88 1.19
CA LYS A 16 -12.10 -6.89 0.12
C LYS A 16 -10.95 -7.91 0.14
N SER A 17 -9.72 -7.48 0.43
CA SER A 17 -8.55 -8.35 0.38
C SER A 17 -8.32 -9.18 1.64
N LEU A 18 -8.60 -8.63 2.83
CA LEU A 18 -8.23 -9.23 4.11
C LEU A 18 -9.44 -9.67 4.93
N GLY A 19 -10.64 -9.20 4.59
CA GLY A 19 -11.82 -9.28 5.46
C GLY A 19 -11.79 -8.27 6.60
N THR A 20 -12.95 -8.01 7.19
CA THR A 20 -13.16 -6.90 8.15
C THR A 20 -12.21 -6.94 9.35
N THR A 21 -12.06 -8.11 10.00
CA THR A 21 -11.26 -8.25 11.21
C THR A 21 -9.76 -8.02 10.96
N ALA A 22 -9.21 -8.62 9.91
CA ALA A 22 -7.79 -8.49 9.60
C ALA A 22 -7.44 -7.10 9.08
N ALA A 23 -8.34 -6.47 8.32
CA ALA A 23 -8.16 -5.10 7.87
C ALA A 23 -8.18 -4.09 9.02
N LEU A 24 -9.09 -4.23 10.00
CA LEU A 24 -9.07 -3.39 11.20
C LEU A 24 -7.77 -3.58 12.00
N ARG A 25 -7.31 -4.82 12.15
CA ARG A 25 -6.01 -5.11 12.78
C ARG A 25 -4.85 -4.46 12.02
N PHE A 26 -4.86 -4.51 10.69
CA PHE A 26 -3.87 -3.85 9.85
C PHE A 26 -3.83 -2.34 10.09
N LEU A 27 -4.99 -1.67 10.10
CA LEU A 27 -5.07 -0.23 10.36
C LEU A 27 -4.55 0.13 11.76
N MET A 28 -4.84 -0.69 12.77
CA MET A 28 -4.30 -0.51 14.12
C MET A 28 -2.77 -0.66 14.17
N LEU A 29 -2.21 -1.65 13.48
CA LEU A 29 -0.75 -1.84 13.40
C LEU A 29 -0.07 -0.65 12.71
N LEU A 30 -0.66 -0.17 11.62
CA LEU A 30 -0.15 0.98 10.86
C LEU A 30 -0.14 2.27 11.69
N HIS A 31 -1.10 2.43 12.61
CA HIS A 31 -1.19 3.62 13.47
C HIS A 31 -0.30 3.54 14.72
N ARG A 32 -0.08 2.34 15.27
CA ARG A 32 0.64 2.14 16.54
C ARG A 32 2.15 2.12 16.39
N GLU A 33 2.66 1.58 15.28
CA GLU A 33 4.09 1.39 15.08
C GLU A 33 4.57 2.17 13.86
N PRO A 34 5.72 2.85 13.94
CA PRO A 34 6.33 3.46 12.76
C PRO A 34 6.59 2.37 11.73
N THR A 35 5.86 2.45 10.63
CA THR A 35 5.93 1.44 9.57
C THR A 35 7.22 1.63 8.78
N ASN A 36 8.11 0.63 8.80
CA ASN A 36 9.34 0.67 8.01
C ASN A 36 9.05 0.36 6.53
N TYR A 37 8.66 1.39 5.78
CA TYR A 37 8.34 1.28 4.36
C TYR A 37 9.53 0.85 3.49
N VAL A 38 10.77 1.06 3.96
CA VAL A 38 11.98 0.59 3.26
C VAL A 38 12.04 -0.94 3.32
N GLU A 39 11.82 -1.51 4.49
CA GLU A 39 11.83 -2.97 4.65
C GLU A 39 10.65 -3.64 3.95
N ILE A 40 9.47 -3.01 3.99
CA ILE A 40 8.27 -3.50 3.27
C ILE A 40 8.51 -3.48 1.76
N SER A 41 9.03 -2.39 1.20
CA SER A 41 9.28 -2.29 -0.24
C SER A 41 10.31 -3.33 -0.71
N LYS A 42 11.39 -3.56 0.06
CA LYS A 42 12.37 -4.62 -0.23
C LYS A 42 11.70 -6.00 -0.33
N ARG A 43 10.77 -6.32 0.56
CA ARG A 43 10.07 -7.61 0.56
C ARG A 43 9.06 -7.71 -0.59
N LEU A 44 8.30 -6.65 -0.84
CA LEU A 44 7.28 -6.61 -1.89
C LEU A 44 7.88 -6.70 -3.30
N TYR A 45 9.09 -6.14 -3.49
CA TYR A 45 9.73 -6.05 -4.79
C TYR A 45 11.03 -6.87 -4.86
N LYS A 46 11.19 -7.87 -3.99
CA LYS A 46 12.44 -8.66 -3.89
C LYS A 46 12.89 -9.29 -5.20
N ASP A 47 11.93 -9.63 -6.08
CA ASP A 47 12.16 -10.29 -7.37
C ASP A 47 12.15 -9.28 -8.54
N GLN A 48 12.19 -7.98 -8.24
CA GLN A 48 12.16 -6.91 -9.23
C GLN A 48 13.42 -6.04 -9.13
N THR A 49 13.96 -5.66 -10.28
CA THR A 49 15.03 -4.66 -10.36
C THR A 49 14.48 -3.26 -10.12
N VAL A 50 15.36 -2.33 -9.74
CA VAL A 50 15.00 -0.91 -9.56
C VAL A 50 14.42 -0.32 -10.85
N ASP A 51 14.96 -0.70 -12.01
CA ASP A 51 14.50 -0.23 -13.31
C ASP A 51 13.07 -0.69 -13.63
N GLU A 52 12.71 -1.94 -13.31
CA GLU A 52 11.35 -2.46 -13.49
C GLU A 52 10.33 -1.75 -12.58
N ILE A 53 10.73 -1.46 -11.33
CA ILE A 53 9.89 -0.70 -10.40
C ILE A 53 9.70 0.72 -10.93
N PHE A 54 10.77 1.36 -11.42
CA PHE A 54 10.75 2.72 -11.93
C PHE A 54 9.86 2.86 -13.17
N GLU A 55 10.01 1.98 -14.17
CA GLU A 55 9.21 2.03 -15.39
C GLU A 55 7.71 1.80 -15.12
N ARG A 56 7.38 0.89 -14.19
CA ARG A 56 5.99 0.69 -13.75
C ARG A 56 5.43 1.95 -13.06
N ALA A 57 6.19 2.57 -12.17
CA ALA A 57 5.77 3.81 -11.50
C ALA A 57 5.53 4.94 -12.51
N LYS A 58 6.44 5.10 -13.48
CA LYS A 58 6.37 6.11 -14.56
C LYS A 58 5.08 5.99 -15.38
N LYS A 59 4.65 4.75 -15.66
CA LYS A 59 3.41 4.46 -16.39
C LYS A 59 2.15 4.94 -15.64
N HIS A 60 2.17 4.92 -14.31
CA HIS A 60 1.06 5.35 -13.47
C HIS A 60 1.15 6.81 -13.02
N TRP A 61 2.33 7.45 -13.15
CA TRP A 61 2.57 8.85 -12.76
C TRP A 61 2.04 9.89 -13.76
N LYS A 62 1.97 9.56 -15.06
CA LYS A 62 1.56 10.52 -16.13
C LYS A 62 0.04 10.68 -16.30
N LYS A 63 -0.75 10.69 -15.24
CA LYS A 63 -2.20 10.95 -15.36
C LYS A 63 -2.69 11.96 -14.34
#